data_AF-A0A562WQ61-F1
#
_entry.id   AF-A0A562WQ61-F1
#
_cell.length_a   1.000
_cell.length_b   1.000
_cell.length_c   1.000
_cell.angle_alpha   90.00
_cell.angle_beta   90.00
_cell.angle_gamma   90.00
#
_symmetry.space_group_name_H-M   'P 1'
#
loop_
_entity.id
_entity.type
_entity.pdbx_description
1 polymer ?
#
loop_
_entity_poly.entity_id
_entity_poly.type
_entity_poly.pdbx_seq_one_letter_code
_entity_poly.pdbx_strand_id
1 'polypeptide(L)'
;MRRFCSLLLILFCCCGAAAPVAPRGQEREERQIGRLLADLRLALVQAEEDNDALEKAATAVTPLEPAQREQDIESLQEWYADYTGWLQGRIAGHDADLALLRAGKEPLGSAADGYRQAARTSRELGKELASLEKEFRQEQKRLTRALERRTLLENRMRDLQEELAGLGEELHGKPSRKSEKLRSMLTTLQNELLTLPRIDTALLKHYFVLAERCRGTGELLAQQVALFDAVAGVGGPTGRDRGNADERVAEAYQRLIGALEAQAARLKSRLDELDRRSSRVTPAGTLGEVERSAELLAYYEEFRQQLGERLDRLGVLIGDYRFELSTATPGRHD
;
A
#
# COMPACT_ATOMS: atom_id res chain seq x y z
N MET A 1 -42.34 -11.55 -47.69
CA MET A 1 -42.91 -10.50 -48.59
C MET A 1 -43.71 -9.52 -47.76
N ARG A 2 -43.53 -8.22 -48.04
CA ARG A 2 -44.33 -7.06 -47.61
C ARG A 2 -44.07 -6.46 -46.21
N ARG A 3 -43.44 -5.28 -46.30
CA ARG A 3 -43.31 -4.19 -45.32
C ARG A 3 -44.68 -3.68 -44.89
N PHE A 4 -44.79 -3.21 -43.64
CA PHE A 4 -45.60 -2.05 -43.29
C PHE A 4 -44.94 -1.28 -42.14
N CYS A 5 -44.49 -0.07 -42.46
CA CYS A 5 -44.21 1.01 -41.52
C CYS A 5 -45.54 1.58 -41.00
N SER A 6 -45.62 1.90 -39.71
CA SER A 6 -46.53 2.87 -39.09
C SER A 6 -45.96 3.14 -37.68
N LEU A 7 -45.08 4.12 -37.47
CA LEU A 7 -45.44 5.53 -37.19
C LEU A 7 -46.64 5.64 -36.23
N LEU A 8 -46.36 5.56 -34.93
CA LEU A 8 -47.21 6.17 -33.91
C LEU A 8 -46.34 7.07 -33.04
N LEU A 9 -46.27 8.33 -33.47
CA LEU A 9 -45.90 9.48 -32.66
C LEU A 9 -46.84 9.56 -31.47
N ILE A 10 -46.36 9.26 -30.28
CA ILE A 10 -47.01 9.70 -29.04
C ILE A 10 -46.36 11.03 -28.67
N LEU A 11 -47.15 12.10 -28.85
CA LEU A 11 -46.89 13.43 -28.33
C LEU A 11 -46.58 13.35 -26.83
N PHE A 12 -45.32 13.59 -26.46
CA PHE A 12 -44.99 13.95 -25.09
C PHE A 12 -45.36 15.42 -24.93
N CYS A 13 -46.50 15.65 -24.28
CA CYS A 13 -47.00 16.96 -23.93
C CYS A 13 -45.98 17.70 -23.07
N CYS A 14 -45.53 18.85 -23.57
CA CYS A 14 -44.76 19.84 -22.83
C CYS A 14 -45.59 20.40 -21.67
N CYS A 15 -45.66 19.68 -20.55
CA CYS A 15 -45.82 20.30 -19.24
C CYS A 15 -44.43 20.35 -18.63
N GLY A 16 -43.82 21.54 -18.70
CA GLY A 16 -42.56 21.83 -18.03
C GLY A 16 -42.72 21.68 -16.52
N ALA A 17 -42.48 20.47 -16.02
CA ALA A 17 -41.91 20.34 -14.70
C ALA A 17 -40.47 20.86 -14.84
N ALA A 18 -40.27 22.12 -14.46
CA ALA A 18 -38.94 22.61 -14.17
C ALA A 18 -38.32 21.58 -13.20
N ALA A 19 -37.28 20.87 -13.65
CA ALA A 19 -36.46 20.11 -12.73
C ALA A 19 -36.08 21.08 -11.60
N PRO A 20 -36.36 20.76 -10.32
CA PRO A 20 -36.01 21.65 -9.24
C PRO A 20 -34.51 21.88 -9.37
N VAL A 21 -34.12 23.14 -9.61
CA VAL A 21 -32.72 23.54 -9.57
C VAL A 21 -32.24 23.18 -8.19
N ALA A 22 -31.40 22.14 -8.10
CA ALA A 22 -30.89 21.69 -6.82
C ALA A 22 -30.19 22.90 -6.16
N PRO A 23 -30.45 23.17 -4.88
CA PRO A 23 -29.73 24.22 -4.19
C PRO A 23 -28.23 23.96 -4.35
N ARG A 24 -27.42 24.99 -4.65
CA ARG A 24 -25.96 24.88 -4.92
C ARG A 24 -25.20 24.01 -3.90
N GLY A 25 -25.70 23.90 -2.67
CA GLY A 25 -25.17 23.01 -1.64
C GLY A 25 -25.38 21.52 -1.90
N GLN A 26 -26.53 21.11 -2.44
CA GLN A 26 -26.85 19.72 -2.76
C GLN A 26 -26.03 19.19 -3.95
N GLU A 27 -25.83 20.00 -5.01
CA GLU A 27 -24.96 19.63 -6.14
C GLU A 27 -23.48 19.52 -5.74
N ARG A 28 -23.06 20.30 -4.75
CA ARG A 28 -21.71 20.23 -4.18
C ARG A 28 -21.54 18.97 -3.35
N GLU A 29 -22.52 18.66 -2.49
CA GLU A 29 -22.54 17.43 -1.69
C GLU A 29 -22.54 16.19 -2.59
N GLU A 30 -23.39 16.15 -3.62
CA GLU A 30 -23.45 15.06 -4.60
C GLU A 30 -22.08 14.83 -5.27
N ARG A 31 -21.41 15.91 -5.71
CA ARG A 31 -20.06 15.82 -6.30
C ARG A 31 -19.03 15.32 -5.30
N GLN A 32 -19.08 15.75 -4.04
CA GLN A 32 -18.13 15.31 -3.01
C GLN A 32 -18.32 13.82 -2.68
N ILE A 33 -19.55 13.35 -2.52
CA ILE A 33 -19.83 11.91 -2.32
C ILE A 33 -19.42 11.12 -3.56
N GLY A 34 -19.69 11.63 -4.76
CA GLY A 34 -19.26 11.02 -6.02
C GLY A 34 -17.74 10.84 -6.13
N ARG A 35 -16.96 11.85 -5.71
CA ARG A 35 -15.48 11.78 -5.66
C ARG A 35 -15.00 10.76 -4.63
N LEU A 36 -15.56 10.78 -3.42
CA LEU A 36 -15.25 9.79 -2.38
C LEU A 36 -15.51 8.36 -2.86
N LEU A 37 -16.65 8.11 -3.52
CA LEU A 37 -16.97 6.82 -4.11
C LEU A 37 -15.96 6.38 -5.18
N ALA A 38 -15.51 7.31 -6.03
CA ALA A 38 -14.50 7.02 -7.04
C ALA A 38 -13.14 6.63 -6.40
N ASP A 39 -12.75 7.29 -5.31
CA ASP A 39 -11.53 6.99 -4.56
C ASP A 39 -11.62 5.63 -3.86
N LEU A 40 -12.75 5.35 -3.19
CA LEU A 40 -12.97 4.08 -2.49
C LEU A 40 -13.03 2.89 -3.47
N ARG A 41 -13.67 3.05 -4.63
CA ARG A 41 -13.73 2.00 -5.66
C ARG A 41 -12.36 1.71 -6.27
N LEU A 42 -11.54 2.74 -6.51
CA LEU A 42 -10.17 2.52 -6.97
C LEU A 42 -9.38 1.74 -5.92
N ALA A 43 -9.48 2.14 -4.65
CA ALA A 43 -8.80 1.45 -3.57
C ALA A 43 -9.24 -0.02 -3.46
N LEU A 44 -10.52 -0.31 -3.73
CA LEU A 44 -11.04 -1.68 -3.73
C LEU A 44 -10.43 -2.52 -4.84
N VAL A 45 -10.42 -2.02 -6.07
CA VAL A 45 -9.81 -2.73 -7.20
C VAL A 45 -8.33 -3.03 -6.92
N GLN A 46 -7.58 -2.05 -6.42
CA GLN A 46 -6.17 -2.23 -6.08
C GLN A 46 -5.96 -3.26 -4.96
N ALA A 47 -6.80 -3.23 -3.93
CA ALA A 47 -6.73 -4.18 -2.83
C ALA A 47 -7.12 -5.61 -3.24
N GLU A 48 -8.08 -5.76 -4.16
CA GLU A 48 -8.47 -7.05 -4.75
C GLU A 48 -7.33 -7.61 -5.62
N GLU A 49 -6.71 -6.79 -6.47
CA GLU A 49 -5.54 -7.19 -7.28
C GLU A 49 -4.34 -7.62 -6.42
N ASP A 50 -4.05 -6.88 -5.35
CA ASP A 50 -2.99 -7.24 -4.39
C ASP A 50 -3.29 -8.57 -3.68
N ASN A 51 -4.55 -8.78 -3.29
CA ASN A 51 -5.00 -10.00 -2.63
C ASN A 51 -4.92 -11.22 -3.56
N ASP A 52 -5.34 -11.07 -4.83
CA ASP A 52 -5.22 -12.10 -5.86
C ASP A 52 -3.76 -12.46 -6.14
N ALA A 53 -2.86 -11.47 -6.13
CA ALA A 53 -1.43 -11.70 -6.29
C ALA A 53 -0.85 -12.51 -5.10
N LEU A 54 -1.31 -12.23 -3.88
CA LEU A 54 -0.93 -13.00 -2.70
C LEU A 54 -1.51 -14.43 -2.74
N GLU A 55 -2.74 -14.62 -3.22
CA GLU A 55 -3.37 -15.95 -3.35
C GLU A 55 -2.60 -16.83 -4.33
N LYS A 56 -2.19 -16.26 -5.47
CA LYS A 56 -1.32 -16.94 -6.43
C LYS A 56 0.02 -17.29 -5.79
N ALA A 57 0.58 -16.40 -4.97
CA ALA A 57 1.85 -16.63 -4.29
C ALA A 57 1.75 -17.75 -3.23
N ALA A 58 0.64 -17.81 -2.47
CA ALA A 58 0.35 -18.88 -1.51
C ALA A 58 0.17 -20.22 -2.21
N THR A 59 -0.63 -20.26 -3.28
CA THR A 59 -0.85 -21.49 -4.09
C THR A 59 0.44 -22.01 -4.73
N ALA A 60 1.38 -21.11 -5.04
CA ALA A 60 2.68 -21.46 -5.60
C ALA A 60 3.69 -21.97 -4.57
N VAL A 61 3.37 -21.97 -3.27
CA VAL A 61 4.24 -22.55 -2.22
C VAL A 61 4.34 -24.05 -2.44
N THR A 62 5.56 -24.54 -2.67
CA THR A 62 5.81 -25.97 -2.85
C THR A 62 6.00 -26.68 -1.50
N PRO A 63 5.73 -27.99 -1.38
CA PRO A 63 5.95 -28.75 -0.14
C PRO A 63 7.41 -28.80 0.34
N LEU A 64 8.36 -28.37 -0.49
CA LEU A 64 9.79 -28.31 -0.17
C LEU A 64 10.19 -26.96 0.45
N GLU A 65 9.32 -25.96 0.38
CA GLU A 65 9.56 -24.65 0.99
C GLU A 65 9.19 -24.64 2.48
N PRO A 66 9.75 -23.70 3.26
CA PRO A 66 9.38 -23.55 4.66
C PRO A 66 7.88 -23.24 4.80
N ALA A 67 7.17 -24.01 5.62
CA ALA A 67 5.74 -23.80 5.92
C ALA A 67 5.43 -22.37 6.42
N GLN A 68 6.41 -21.72 7.06
CA GLN A 68 6.30 -20.34 7.51
C GLN A 68 5.96 -19.36 6.36
N ARG A 69 6.42 -19.65 5.13
CA ARG A 69 6.14 -18.80 3.97
C ARG A 69 4.65 -18.71 3.67
N GLU A 70 3.95 -19.85 3.68
CA GLU A 70 2.51 -19.90 3.43
C GLU A 70 1.76 -19.10 4.50
N GLN A 71 2.06 -19.36 5.78
CA GLN A 71 1.45 -18.67 6.92
C GLN A 71 1.65 -17.15 6.87
N ASP A 72 2.84 -16.68 6.50
CA ASP A 72 3.14 -15.25 6.44
C ASP A 72 2.42 -14.56 5.26
N ILE A 73 2.22 -15.28 4.14
CA ILE A 73 1.41 -14.79 3.01
C ILE A 73 -0.06 -14.70 3.44
N GLU A 74 -0.59 -15.77 4.05
CA GLU A 74 -1.97 -15.83 4.54
C GLU A 74 -2.25 -14.70 5.54
N SER A 75 -1.31 -14.41 6.44
CA SER A 75 -1.46 -13.31 7.42
C SER A 75 -1.63 -11.95 6.74
N LEU A 76 -0.93 -11.71 5.62
CA LEU A 76 -1.13 -10.48 4.85
C LEU A 76 -2.42 -10.51 4.03
N GLN A 77 -2.83 -11.68 3.52
CA GLN A 77 -4.12 -11.84 2.82
C GLN A 77 -5.31 -11.58 3.74
N GLU A 78 -5.28 -12.06 4.98
CA GLU A 78 -6.32 -11.78 5.98
C GLU A 78 -6.50 -10.26 6.15
N TRP A 79 -5.40 -9.51 6.24
CA TRP A 79 -5.46 -8.06 6.30
C TRP A 79 -6.10 -7.43 5.05
N TYR A 80 -5.77 -7.91 3.84
CA TYR A 80 -6.39 -7.44 2.60
C TYR A 80 -7.88 -7.81 2.51
N ALA A 81 -8.26 -9.00 2.99
CA ALA A 81 -9.66 -9.42 3.05
C ALA A 81 -10.48 -8.52 3.99
N ASP A 82 -9.94 -8.17 5.15
CA ASP A 82 -10.58 -7.22 6.07
C ASP A 82 -10.68 -5.81 5.45
N TYR A 83 -9.62 -5.37 4.76
CA TYR A 83 -9.61 -4.06 4.10
C TYR A 83 -10.62 -3.98 2.95
N THR A 84 -10.68 -4.99 2.09
CA THR A 84 -11.65 -5.06 0.97
C THR A 84 -13.09 -5.14 1.49
N GLY A 85 -13.35 -5.95 2.52
CA GLY A 85 -14.66 -6.02 3.18
C GLY A 85 -15.09 -4.66 3.76
N TRP A 86 -14.18 -3.93 4.39
CA TRP A 86 -14.44 -2.56 4.85
C TRP A 86 -14.74 -1.60 3.68
N LEU A 87 -13.95 -1.62 2.61
CA LEU A 87 -14.15 -0.78 1.42
C LEU A 87 -15.52 -1.03 0.78
N GLN A 88 -15.90 -2.30 0.60
CA GLN A 88 -17.20 -2.69 0.06
C GLN A 88 -18.36 -2.17 0.91
N GLY A 89 -18.27 -2.31 2.23
CA GLY A 89 -19.26 -1.77 3.16
C GLY A 89 -19.39 -0.23 3.07
N ARG A 90 -18.27 0.47 2.87
CA ARG A 90 -18.25 1.93 2.70
C ARG A 90 -18.85 2.40 1.39
N ILE A 91 -18.49 1.73 0.30
CA ILE A 91 -19.04 2.01 -1.02
C ILE A 91 -20.57 1.85 -1.00
N ALA A 92 -21.07 0.75 -0.43
CA ALA A 92 -22.52 0.52 -0.31
C ALA A 92 -23.22 1.63 0.51
N GLY A 93 -22.63 2.06 1.62
CA GLY A 93 -23.18 3.17 2.42
C GLY A 93 -23.25 4.49 1.66
N HIS A 94 -22.18 4.87 0.97
CA HIS A 94 -22.13 6.12 0.22
C HIS A 94 -22.95 6.09 -1.08
N ASP A 95 -23.10 4.94 -1.73
CA ASP A 95 -24.02 4.77 -2.87
C ASP A 95 -25.48 4.99 -2.42
N ALA A 96 -25.85 4.53 -1.21
CA ALA A 96 -27.16 4.78 -0.64
C ALA A 96 -27.37 6.28 -0.33
N ASP A 97 -26.38 6.96 0.26
CA ASP A 97 -26.43 8.41 0.49
C ASP A 97 -26.56 9.20 -0.81
N LEU A 98 -25.81 8.81 -1.85
CA LEU A 98 -25.89 9.43 -3.18
C LEU A 98 -27.27 9.23 -3.82
N ALA A 99 -27.87 8.06 -3.65
CA ALA A 99 -29.22 7.78 -4.14
C ALA A 99 -30.29 8.61 -3.40
N LEU A 100 -30.14 8.80 -2.09
CA LEU A 100 -31.03 9.68 -1.30
C LEU A 100 -30.95 11.13 -1.80
N LEU A 101 -29.74 11.66 -1.99
CA LEU A 101 -29.54 13.01 -2.53
C LEU A 101 -30.20 13.18 -3.90
N ARG A 102 -30.03 12.22 -4.82
CA ARG A 102 -30.66 12.25 -6.15
C ARG A 102 -32.18 12.15 -6.11
N ALA A 103 -32.72 11.50 -5.10
CA ALA A 103 -34.16 11.43 -4.84
C ALA A 103 -34.70 12.69 -4.11
N GLY A 104 -33.86 13.70 -3.87
CA GLY A 104 -34.23 14.92 -3.13
C GLY A 104 -34.45 14.69 -1.63
N LYS A 105 -33.87 13.62 -1.08
CA LYS A 105 -33.95 13.27 0.36
C LYS A 105 -32.63 13.63 1.06
N GLU A 106 -32.72 13.84 2.36
CA GLU A 106 -31.52 14.03 3.19
C GLU A 106 -30.70 12.71 3.25
N PRO A 107 -29.38 12.78 3.07
CA PRO A 107 -28.51 11.62 3.22
C PRO A 107 -28.40 11.23 4.71
N LEU A 108 -27.95 10.00 4.98
CA LEU A 108 -27.77 9.52 6.35
C LEU A 108 -26.51 10.09 7.00
N GLY A 109 -25.56 10.59 6.19
CA GLY A 109 -24.37 11.29 6.64
C GLY A 109 -23.91 12.36 5.66
N SER A 110 -23.03 13.25 6.11
CA SER A 110 -22.38 14.23 5.23
C SER A 110 -21.12 13.64 4.56
N ALA A 111 -20.77 14.17 3.39
CA ALA A 111 -19.53 13.84 2.69
C ALA A 111 -18.31 14.09 3.57
N ALA A 112 -18.30 15.20 4.31
CA ALA A 112 -17.21 15.54 5.23
C ALA A 112 -17.06 14.51 6.37
N ASP A 113 -18.16 13.96 6.89
CA ASP A 113 -18.11 12.89 7.88
C ASP A 113 -17.62 11.57 7.26
N GLY A 114 -18.06 11.27 6.03
CA GLY A 114 -17.55 10.14 5.24
C GLY A 114 -16.03 10.18 5.08
N TYR A 115 -15.50 11.32 4.63
CA TYR A 115 -14.06 11.55 4.51
C TYR A 115 -13.33 11.42 5.85
N ARG A 116 -13.85 12.00 6.94
CA ARG A 116 -13.24 11.88 8.28
C ARG A 116 -13.21 10.43 8.77
N GLN A 117 -14.28 9.68 8.54
CA GLN A 117 -14.35 8.29 8.93
C GLN A 117 -13.41 7.42 8.09
N ALA A 118 -13.34 7.65 6.79
CA ALA A 118 -12.38 7.00 5.90
C ALA A 118 -10.94 7.28 6.35
N ALA A 119 -10.59 8.54 6.63
CA ALA A 119 -9.28 8.92 7.15
C ALA A 119 -8.96 8.23 8.47
N ARG A 120 -9.93 8.12 9.39
CA ARG A 120 -9.72 7.43 10.67
C ARG A 120 -9.43 5.95 10.47
N THR A 121 -10.27 5.24 9.72
CA THR A 121 -10.09 3.80 9.53
C THR A 121 -8.83 3.49 8.72
N SER A 122 -8.51 4.27 7.68
CA SER A 122 -7.24 4.10 6.95
C SER A 122 -6.00 4.29 7.85
N ARG A 123 -6.08 5.14 8.90
CA ARG A 123 -4.99 5.22 9.90
C ARG A 123 -4.93 4.00 10.80
N GLU A 124 -6.07 3.41 11.17
CA GLU A 124 -6.14 2.21 12.01
C GLU A 124 -5.55 1.01 11.23
N LEU A 125 -6.03 0.79 10.01
CA LEU A 125 -5.51 -0.21 9.07
C LEU A 125 -4.01 -0.01 8.75
N GLY A 126 -3.57 1.24 8.58
CA GLY A 126 -2.15 1.54 8.38
C GLY A 126 -1.26 1.20 9.58
N LYS A 127 -1.80 1.23 10.81
CA LYS A 127 -1.05 0.80 12.01
C LYS A 127 -0.92 -0.72 12.08
N GLU A 128 -1.96 -1.45 11.67
CA GLU A 128 -1.93 -2.91 11.60
C GLU A 128 -0.88 -3.36 10.58
N LEU A 129 -0.85 -2.78 9.37
CA LEU A 129 0.22 -3.02 8.39
C LEU A 129 1.60 -2.68 8.92
N ALA A 130 1.74 -1.57 9.67
CA ALA A 130 3.02 -1.21 10.27
C ALA A 130 3.47 -2.21 11.35
N SER A 131 2.54 -2.88 12.03
CA SER A 131 2.85 -4.00 12.94
C SER A 131 3.37 -5.20 12.16
N LEU A 132 2.65 -5.61 11.11
CA LEU A 132 3.07 -6.72 10.24
C LEU A 132 4.44 -6.44 9.59
N GLU A 133 4.66 -5.24 9.05
CA GLU A 133 5.96 -4.82 8.51
C GLU A 133 7.08 -4.97 9.57
N LYS A 134 6.80 -4.55 10.81
CA LYS A 134 7.77 -4.63 11.90
C LYS A 134 8.09 -6.08 12.25
N GLU A 135 7.09 -6.95 12.28
CA GLU A 135 7.24 -8.39 12.52
C GLU A 135 8.10 -9.04 11.43
N PHE A 136 7.78 -8.81 10.16
CA PHE A 136 8.56 -9.32 9.03
C PHE A 136 10.01 -8.78 9.03
N ARG A 137 10.23 -7.50 9.34
CA ARG A 137 11.59 -6.94 9.48
C ARG A 137 12.35 -7.51 10.67
N GLN A 138 11.67 -7.82 11.78
CA GLN A 138 12.30 -8.44 12.94
C GLN A 138 12.76 -9.85 12.60
N GLU A 139 11.91 -10.60 11.92
CA GLU A 139 12.22 -11.96 11.48
C GLU A 139 13.36 -11.96 10.44
N GLN A 140 13.31 -11.04 9.47
CA GLN A 140 14.43 -10.80 8.56
C GLN A 140 15.76 -10.57 9.33
N LYS A 141 15.77 -9.66 10.31
CA LYS A 141 16.96 -9.38 11.12
C LYS A 141 17.44 -10.60 11.92
N ARG A 142 16.50 -11.41 12.44
CA ARG A 142 16.81 -12.64 13.17
C ARG A 142 17.53 -13.63 12.26
N LEU A 143 17.02 -13.84 11.04
CA LEU A 143 17.61 -14.72 10.05
C LEU A 143 18.97 -14.22 9.56
N THR A 144 19.11 -12.92 9.27
CA THR A 144 20.41 -12.33 8.89
C THR A 144 21.47 -12.58 9.95
N ARG A 145 21.17 -12.32 11.23
CA ARG A 145 22.13 -12.53 12.33
C ARG A 145 22.56 -13.98 12.47
N ALA A 146 21.63 -14.91 12.27
CA ALA A 146 21.94 -16.34 12.36
C ALA A 146 22.76 -16.83 11.16
N LEU A 147 22.55 -16.28 9.96
CA LEU A 147 23.42 -16.51 8.80
C LEU A 147 24.82 -15.94 9.02
N GLU A 148 24.93 -14.69 9.49
CA GLU A 148 26.22 -14.07 9.83
C GLU A 148 26.97 -14.88 10.89
N ARG A 149 26.28 -15.36 11.93
CA ARG A 149 26.87 -16.23 12.96
C ARG A 149 27.36 -17.54 12.36
N ARG A 150 26.57 -18.20 11.50
CA ARG A 150 26.98 -19.43 10.81
C ARG A 150 28.25 -19.20 9.99
N THR A 151 28.26 -18.19 9.12
CA THR A 151 29.43 -17.85 8.29
C THR A 151 30.67 -17.59 9.14
N LEU A 152 30.53 -16.88 10.26
CA LEU A 152 31.63 -16.63 11.19
C LEU A 152 32.17 -17.95 11.80
N LEU A 153 31.28 -18.84 12.25
CA LEU A 153 31.65 -20.14 12.81
C LEU A 153 32.34 -21.03 11.76
N GLU A 154 31.82 -21.08 10.53
CA GLU A 154 32.39 -21.85 9.43
C GLU A 154 33.79 -21.35 9.05
N ASN A 155 33.97 -20.04 8.93
CA ASN A 155 35.28 -19.43 8.68
C ASN A 155 36.25 -19.75 9.82
N ARG A 156 35.81 -19.61 11.08
CA ARG A 156 36.65 -19.93 12.23
C ARG A 156 37.03 -21.42 12.29
N MET A 157 36.11 -22.31 11.93
CA MET A 157 36.39 -23.74 11.82
C MET A 157 37.44 -24.02 10.73
N ARG A 158 37.33 -23.35 9.58
CA ARG A 158 38.32 -23.46 8.50
C ARG A 158 39.71 -23.01 8.98
N ASP A 159 39.81 -21.84 9.62
CA ASP A 159 41.08 -21.34 10.17
C ASP A 159 41.71 -22.34 11.15
N LEU A 160 40.90 -22.94 12.04
CA LEU A 160 41.37 -23.92 13.02
C LEU A 160 41.78 -25.25 12.37
N GLN A 161 41.09 -25.66 11.29
CA GLN A 161 41.46 -26.84 10.51
C GLN A 161 42.79 -26.63 9.77
N GLU A 162 43.01 -25.46 9.19
CA GLU A 162 44.26 -25.06 8.56
C GLU A 162 45.42 -25.02 9.59
N GLU A 163 45.19 -24.44 10.78
CA GLU A 163 46.20 -24.43 11.86
C GLU A 163 46.52 -25.85 12.35
N LEU A 164 45.51 -26.73 12.43
CA LEU A 164 45.70 -28.14 12.78
C LEU A 164 46.48 -28.92 11.71
N ALA A 165 46.22 -28.65 10.44
CA ALA A 165 46.93 -29.27 9.32
C ALA A 165 48.41 -28.88 9.32
N GLY A 166 48.72 -27.59 9.50
CA GLY A 166 50.11 -27.11 9.57
C GLY A 166 50.91 -27.70 10.75
N LEU A 167 50.25 -27.95 11.89
CA LEU A 167 50.88 -28.64 13.03
C LEU A 167 51.15 -30.13 12.77
N GLY A 168 50.40 -30.75 11.85
CA GLY A 168 50.59 -32.15 11.46
C GLY A 168 51.85 -32.37 10.61
N GLU A 169 52.29 -31.35 9.87
CA GLU A 169 53.52 -31.38 9.07
C GLU A 169 54.80 -31.22 9.93
N GLU A 170 54.71 -30.55 11.09
CA GLU A 170 55.88 -30.25 11.93
C GLU A 170 56.22 -31.34 12.98
N LEU A 171 55.34 -32.30 13.27
CA LEU A 171 55.50 -33.20 14.42
C LEU A 171 55.25 -34.68 14.09
N HIS A 172 56.30 -35.37 13.64
CA HIS A 172 56.38 -36.83 13.69
C HIS A 172 56.59 -37.31 15.13
N GLY A 173 55.50 -37.57 15.85
CA GLY A 173 55.50 -38.39 17.07
C GLY A 173 54.87 -37.73 18.30
N LYS A 174 53.57 -38.00 18.49
CA LYS A 174 52.67 -37.61 19.61
C LYS A 174 51.92 -36.28 19.44
N PRO A 175 50.59 -36.25 19.71
CA PRO A 175 49.80 -35.03 19.64
C PRO A 175 50.29 -34.03 20.69
N SER A 176 50.65 -32.82 20.23
CA SER A 176 50.96 -31.69 21.11
C SER A 176 49.72 -31.24 21.88
N ARG A 177 49.89 -30.72 23.12
CA ARG A 177 48.82 -30.04 23.89
C ARG A 177 48.10 -28.96 23.06
N LYS A 178 48.82 -28.32 22.13
CA LYS A 178 48.24 -27.34 21.19
C LYS A 178 47.24 -28.01 20.23
N SER A 179 47.57 -29.18 19.69
CA SER A 179 46.69 -29.96 18.81
C SER A 179 45.41 -30.41 19.54
N GLU A 180 45.53 -30.89 20.78
CA GLU A 180 44.36 -31.27 21.60
C GLU A 180 43.44 -30.08 21.88
N LYS A 181 44.01 -28.91 22.20
CA LYS A 181 43.24 -27.68 22.41
C LYS A 181 42.48 -27.25 21.15
N LEU A 182 43.14 -27.27 19.99
CA LEU A 182 42.49 -26.90 18.71
C LEU A 182 41.38 -27.88 18.33
N ARG A 183 41.57 -29.20 18.55
CA ARG A 183 40.53 -30.21 18.34
C ARG A 183 39.32 -29.98 19.25
N SER A 184 39.55 -29.67 20.52
CA SER A 184 38.47 -29.34 21.47
C SER A 184 37.69 -28.08 21.04
N MET A 185 38.39 -27.05 20.55
CA MET A 185 37.76 -25.85 19.99
C MET A 185 36.93 -26.18 18.74
N LEU A 186 37.45 -27.02 17.82
CA LEU A 186 36.70 -27.47 16.65
C LEU A 186 35.42 -28.22 17.03
N THR A 187 35.49 -29.15 17.99
CA THR A 187 34.31 -29.87 18.47
C THR A 187 33.28 -28.91 19.06
N THR A 188 33.73 -27.91 19.83
CA THR A 188 32.84 -26.87 20.38
C THR A 188 32.14 -26.07 19.28
N LEU A 189 32.89 -25.61 18.26
CA LEU A 189 32.31 -24.86 17.15
C LEU A 189 31.39 -25.71 16.28
N GLN A 190 31.73 -26.99 16.04
CA GLN A 190 30.86 -27.93 15.34
C GLN A 190 29.54 -28.13 16.07
N ASN A 191 29.59 -28.32 17.39
CA ASN A 191 28.39 -28.44 18.21
C ASN A 191 27.54 -27.17 18.14
N GLU A 192 28.16 -25.99 18.20
CA GLU A 192 27.44 -24.72 18.05
C GLU A 192 26.82 -24.55 16.65
N LEU A 193 27.53 -24.93 15.59
CA LEU A 193 27.01 -24.87 14.23
C LEU A 193 25.80 -25.79 14.03
N LEU A 194 25.81 -26.97 14.66
CA LEU A 194 24.73 -27.95 14.61
C LEU A 194 23.48 -27.48 15.39
N THR A 195 23.63 -26.63 16.41
CA THR A 195 22.49 -26.06 17.14
C THR A 195 21.88 -24.84 16.47
N LEU A 196 22.59 -24.21 15.50
CA LEU A 196 22.02 -23.12 14.72
C LEU A 196 20.92 -23.63 13.77
N PRO A 197 19.82 -22.87 13.63
CA PRO A 197 18.78 -23.21 12.67
C PRO A 197 19.37 -23.31 11.25
N ARG A 198 18.94 -24.32 10.49
CA ARG A 198 19.18 -24.33 9.05
C ARG A 198 18.28 -23.28 8.43
N ILE A 199 18.89 -22.19 7.97
CA ILE A 199 18.17 -21.07 7.38
C ILE A 199 18.15 -21.27 5.88
N ASP A 200 16.94 -21.29 5.33
CA ASP A 200 16.72 -21.11 3.91
C ASP A 200 16.94 -19.63 3.57
N THR A 201 17.90 -19.33 2.70
CA THR A 201 18.18 -17.95 2.30
C THR A 201 17.08 -17.37 1.40
N ALA A 202 16.27 -18.22 0.75
CA ALA A 202 15.06 -17.78 0.06
C ALA A 202 14.03 -17.18 1.04
N LEU A 203 13.94 -17.74 2.26
CA LEU A 203 13.06 -17.22 3.32
C LEU A 203 13.46 -15.81 3.77
N LEU A 204 14.77 -15.49 3.76
CA LEU A 204 15.23 -14.12 4.04
C LEU A 204 14.70 -13.11 3.01
N LYS A 205 14.75 -13.47 1.72
CA LYS A 205 14.22 -12.61 0.65
C LYS A 205 12.70 -12.53 0.70
N HIS A 206 12.01 -13.60 1.09
CA HIS A 206 10.57 -13.61 1.31
C HIS A 206 10.13 -12.53 2.32
N TYR A 207 10.78 -12.45 3.49
CA TYR A 207 10.47 -11.38 4.45
C TYR A 207 10.76 -9.97 3.93
N PHE A 208 11.76 -9.83 3.05
CA PHE A 208 12.00 -8.54 2.39
C PHE A 208 10.84 -8.17 1.46
N VAL A 209 10.33 -9.12 0.66
CA VAL A 209 9.17 -8.91 -0.21
C VAL A 209 7.94 -8.50 0.61
N LEU A 210 7.59 -9.24 1.66
CA LEU A 210 6.41 -8.93 2.48
C LEU A 210 6.54 -7.58 3.20
N ALA A 211 7.72 -7.27 3.77
CA ALA A 211 7.94 -5.98 4.41
C ALA A 211 7.83 -4.80 3.41
N GLU A 212 8.32 -4.96 2.18
CA GLU A 212 8.19 -3.91 1.16
C GLU A 212 6.74 -3.75 0.67
N ARG A 213 5.95 -4.85 0.59
CA ARG A 213 4.51 -4.80 0.34
C ARG A 213 3.77 -4.03 1.44
N CYS A 214 3.90 -4.44 2.70
CA CYS A 214 3.27 -3.75 3.83
C CYS A 214 3.62 -2.25 3.86
N ARG A 215 4.89 -1.93 3.60
CA ARG A 215 5.36 -0.54 3.54
C ARG A 215 4.68 0.26 2.43
N GLY A 216 4.62 -0.27 1.21
CA GLY A 216 4.02 0.47 0.09
C GLY A 216 2.52 0.67 0.27
N THR A 217 1.80 -0.36 0.71
CA THR A 217 0.37 -0.25 1.02
C THR A 217 0.11 0.74 2.16
N GLY A 218 0.92 0.69 3.22
CA GLY A 218 0.87 1.66 4.32
C GLY A 218 1.13 3.11 3.86
N GLU A 219 2.06 3.31 2.92
CA GLU A 219 2.31 4.61 2.31
C GLU A 219 1.11 5.11 1.48
N LEU A 220 0.45 4.22 0.71
CA LEU A 220 -0.77 4.57 -0.04
C LEU A 220 -1.94 4.95 0.88
N LEU A 221 -2.11 4.23 2.00
CA LEU A 221 -3.09 4.57 3.02
C LEU A 221 -2.80 5.93 3.65
N ALA A 222 -1.55 6.20 4.03
CA ALA A 222 -1.16 7.49 4.61
C ALA A 222 -1.43 8.66 3.65
N GLN A 223 -1.21 8.43 2.35
CA GLN A 223 -1.57 9.38 1.30
C GLN A 223 -3.08 9.56 1.13
N GLN A 224 -3.88 8.49 1.28
CA GLN A 224 -5.35 8.60 1.27
C GLN A 224 -5.84 9.40 2.47
N VAL A 225 -5.28 9.15 3.66
CA VAL A 225 -5.60 9.89 4.88
C VAL A 225 -5.37 11.39 4.70
N ALA A 226 -4.21 11.78 4.17
CA ALA A 226 -3.90 13.18 3.93
C ALA A 226 -4.90 13.85 2.97
N LEU A 227 -5.28 13.15 1.90
CA LEU A 227 -6.31 13.60 0.96
C LEU A 227 -7.67 13.75 1.65
N PHE A 228 -8.12 12.72 2.37
CA PHE A 228 -9.41 12.71 3.04
C PHE A 228 -9.52 13.80 4.12
N ASP A 229 -8.48 14.00 4.92
CA ASP A 229 -8.43 15.09 5.90
C ASP A 229 -8.53 16.46 5.23
N ALA A 230 -7.80 16.66 4.12
CA ALA A 230 -7.81 17.92 3.39
C ALA A 230 -9.19 18.21 2.77
N VAL A 231 -9.83 17.22 2.15
CA VAL A 231 -11.16 17.37 1.54
C VAL A 231 -12.24 17.58 2.61
N ALA A 232 -12.19 16.85 3.74
CA ALA A 232 -13.09 17.07 4.86
C ALA A 232 -13.01 18.51 5.41
N GLY A 233 -11.82 19.12 5.39
CA GLY A 233 -11.60 20.51 5.80
C GLY A 233 -12.32 21.55 4.92
N VAL A 234 -12.65 21.21 3.67
CA VAL A 234 -13.37 22.07 2.72
C VAL A 234 -14.89 21.94 2.83
N GLY A 235 -15.38 20.80 3.34
CA GLY A 235 -16.81 20.48 3.53
C GLY A 235 -17.41 20.91 4.88
N GLY A 236 -16.64 21.57 5.76
CA GLY A 236 -17.14 22.00 7.08
C GLY A 236 -18.20 23.11 7.00
N PRO A 237 -19.08 23.23 8.02
CA PRO A 237 -20.08 24.29 8.06
C PRO A 237 -19.38 25.65 8.11
N THR A 238 -19.56 26.45 7.07
CA THR A 238 -19.22 27.88 7.11
C THR A 238 -20.06 28.49 8.23
N GLY A 239 -19.40 28.84 9.34
CA GLY A 239 -20.04 29.44 10.51
C GLY A 239 -20.96 30.61 10.12
N ARG A 240 -21.98 30.86 10.95
CA ARG A 240 -23.09 31.80 10.71
C ARG A 240 -22.70 33.27 10.44
N ASP A 241 -21.42 33.60 10.43
CA ASP A 241 -20.91 34.92 10.04
C ASP A 241 -20.87 35.06 8.51
N ARG A 242 -21.92 35.67 7.98
CA ARG A 242 -22.11 35.94 6.54
C ARG A 242 -21.08 36.89 5.91
N GLY A 243 -20.23 37.55 6.72
CA GLY A 243 -19.32 38.59 6.22
C GLY A 243 -18.16 38.09 5.35
N ASN A 244 -17.61 36.90 5.62
CA ASN A 244 -16.40 36.38 4.94
C ASN A 244 -16.55 34.91 4.50
N ALA A 245 -17.77 34.44 4.22
CA ALA A 245 -17.98 33.04 3.86
C ALA A 245 -17.24 32.64 2.58
N ASP A 246 -17.29 33.49 1.54
CA ASP A 246 -16.64 33.22 0.25
C ASP A 246 -15.11 33.26 0.36
N GLU A 247 -14.55 34.19 1.14
CA GLU A 247 -13.10 34.25 1.40
C GLU A 247 -12.59 33.03 2.17
N ARG A 248 -13.35 32.56 3.17
CA ARG A 248 -13.03 31.32 3.90
C ARG A 248 -13.10 30.08 3.02
N VAL A 249 -14.08 30.01 2.13
CA VAL A 249 -14.21 28.92 1.15
C VAL A 249 -13.05 28.96 0.15
N ALA A 250 -12.68 30.14 -0.36
CA ALA A 250 -11.55 30.31 -1.25
C ALA A 250 -10.22 29.90 -0.59
N GLU A 251 -9.97 30.33 0.65
CA GLU A 251 -8.81 29.90 1.43
C GLU A 251 -8.79 28.38 1.65
N ALA A 252 -9.95 27.76 1.93
CA ALA A 252 -10.04 26.32 2.13
C ALA A 252 -9.66 25.55 0.85
N TYR A 253 -10.15 25.99 -0.31
CA TYR A 253 -9.75 25.43 -1.60
C TYR A 253 -8.27 25.65 -1.92
N GLN A 254 -7.72 26.84 -1.64
CA GLN A 254 -6.29 27.10 -1.82
C GLN A 254 -5.43 26.17 -0.95
N ARG A 255 -5.81 25.95 0.32
CA ARG A 255 -5.11 25.02 1.20
C ARG A 255 -5.20 23.58 0.69
N LEU A 256 -6.38 23.16 0.21
CA LEU A 256 -6.57 21.84 -0.39
C LEU A 256 -5.69 21.66 -1.64
N ILE A 257 -5.70 22.62 -2.57
CA ILE A 257 -4.86 22.60 -3.77
C ILE A 257 -3.37 22.49 -3.38
N GLY A 258 -2.90 23.30 -2.43
CA GLY A 258 -1.52 23.23 -1.95
C GLY A 258 -1.16 21.88 -1.33
N ALA A 259 -2.10 21.26 -0.59
CA ALA A 259 -1.91 19.91 -0.05
C ALA A 259 -1.79 18.84 -1.15
N LEU A 260 -2.64 18.93 -2.18
CA LEU A 260 -2.62 18.02 -3.33
C LEU A 260 -1.33 18.18 -4.15
N GLU A 261 -0.87 19.42 -4.37
CA GLU A 261 0.39 19.69 -5.07
C GLU A 261 1.60 19.15 -4.30
N ALA A 262 1.62 19.33 -2.98
CA ALA A 262 2.66 18.76 -2.12
C ALA A 262 2.64 17.23 -2.17
N GLN A 263 1.46 16.62 -2.22
CA GLN A 263 1.31 15.17 -2.37
C GLN A 263 1.80 14.69 -3.74
N ALA A 264 1.47 15.38 -4.83
CA ALA A 264 1.96 15.08 -6.16
C ALA A 264 3.50 15.16 -6.24
N ALA A 265 4.11 16.16 -5.61
CA ALA A 265 5.57 16.27 -5.52
C ALA A 265 6.21 15.09 -4.75
N ARG A 266 5.59 14.68 -3.63
CA ARG A 266 6.03 13.49 -2.86
C ARG A 266 5.92 12.21 -3.68
N LEU A 267 4.84 12.04 -4.45
CA LEU A 267 4.65 10.89 -5.35
C LEU A 267 5.73 10.82 -6.43
N LYS A 268 6.08 11.94 -7.07
CA LYS A 268 7.16 11.99 -8.06
C LYS A 268 8.51 11.56 -7.47
N SER A 269 8.86 12.12 -6.30
CA SER A 269 10.08 11.72 -5.58
C SER A 269 10.07 10.23 -5.21
N ARG A 270 8.89 9.69 -4.88
CA ARG A 270 8.73 8.28 -4.55
C ARG A 270 8.90 7.37 -5.77
N LEU A 271 8.40 7.75 -6.94
CA LEU A 271 8.65 7.04 -8.20
C LEU A 271 10.15 6.94 -8.48
N ASP A 272 10.89 8.06 -8.37
CA ASP A 272 12.35 8.06 -8.53
C ASP A 272 13.06 7.15 -7.51
N GLU A 273 12.55 7.09 -6.27
CA GLU A 273 13.10 6.21 -5.24
C GLU A 273 12.86 4.72 -5.59
N LEU A 274 11.68 4.38 -6.09
CA LEU A 274 11.36 3.01 -6.52
C LEU A 274 12.25 2.57 -7.68
N ASP A 275 12.50 3.42 -8.67
CA ASP A 275 13.42 3.12 -9.78
C ASP A 275 14.84 2.83 -9.28
N ARG A 276 15.31 3.62 -8.30
CA ARG A 276 16.63 3.39 -7.66
C ARG A 276 16.65 2.12 -6.82
N ARG A 277 15.54 1.72 -6.22
CA ARG A 277 15.44 0.46 -5.46
C ARG A 277 15.40 -0.74 -6.39
N SER A 278 14.55 -0.68 -7.42
CA SER A 278 14.40 -1.71 -8.45
C SER A 278 15.74 -2.00 -9.14
N SER A 279 16.50 -0.96 -9.51
CA SER A 279 17.83 -1.14 -10.14
C SER A 279 18.90 -1.77 -9.23
N ARG A 280 18.66 -1.87 -7.92
CA ARG A 280 19.55 -2.56 -6.96
C ARG A 280 19.15 -4.01 -6.69
N VAL A 281 18.01 -4.46 -7.21
CA VAL A 281 17.59 -5.85 -7.06
C VAL A 281 18.29 -6.69 -8.13
N THR A 282 19.27 -7.49 -7.70
CA THR A 282 19.97 -8.43 -8.57
C THR A 282 19.42 -9.85 -8.32
N PRO A 283 18.80 -10.49 -9.33
CA PRO A 283 18.43 -11.90 -9.23
C PRO A 283 19.70 -12.76 -9.21
N ALA A 284 20.06 -13.25 -8.02
CA ALA A 284 21.21 -14.11 -7.81
C ALA A 284 20.96 -15.02 -6.61
N GLY A 285 21.60 -16.19 -6.63
CA GLY A 285 21.53 -17.20 -5.59
C GLY A 285 20.86 -18.50 -6.04
N THR A 286 20.21 -19.17 -5.09
CA THR A 286 19.36 -20.36 -5.31
C THR A 286 18.15 -20.02 -6.19
N LEU A 287 17.48 -21.05 -6.73
CA LEU A 287 16.26 -20.86 -7.53
C LEU A 287 15.19 -20.05 -6.75
N GLY A 288 14.93 -20.41 -5.50
CA GLY A 288 13.98 -19.70 -4.65
C GLY A 288 14.38 -18.23 -4.41
N GLU A 289 15.68 -17.95 -4.26
CA GLU A 289 16.17 -16.58 -4.15
C GLU A 289 16.00 -15.76 -5.44
N VAL A 290 16.12 -16.38 -6.61
CA VAL A 290 15.87 -15.73 -7.90
C VAL A 290 14.38 -15.44 -8.05
N GLU A 291 13.52 -16.39 -7.69
CA GLU A 291 12.05 -16.21 -7.68
C GLU A 291 11.63 -15.07 -6.75
N ARG A 292 12.15 -15.01 -5.50
CA ARG A 292 11.83 -13.90 -4.58
C ARG A 292 12.29 -12.55 -5.11
N SER A 293 13.43 -12.51 -5.80
CA SER A 293 13.89 -11.28 -6.47
C SER A 293 12.96 -10.88 -7.63
N ALA A 294 12.42 -11.84 -8.38
CA ALA A 294 11.43 -11.58 -9.43
C ALA A 294 10.10 -11.07 -8.86
N GLU A 295 9.62 -11.65 -7.75
CA GLU A 295 8.42 -11.18 -7.05
C GLU A 295 8.55 -9.74 -6.54
N LEU A 296 9.71 -9.40 -5.99
CA LEU A 296 10.00 -8.03 -5.56
C LEU A 296 9.97 -7.04 -6.73
N LEU A 297 10.57 -7.43 -7.86
CA LEU A 297 10.59 -6.60 -9.08
C LEU A 297 9.18 -6.42 -9.66
N ALA A 298 8.39 -7.49 -9.71
CA ALA A 298 6.99 -7.43 -10.14
C ALA A 298 6.19 -6.48 -9.24
N TYR A 299 6.33 -6.61 -7.91
CA TYR A 299 5.71 -5.69 -6.96
C TYR A 299 6.15 -4.23 -7.18
N TYR A 300 7.44 -3.97 -7.38
CA TYR A 300 7.89 -2.59 -7.64
C TYR A 300 7.32 -2.00 -8.92
N GLU A 301 7.15 -2.81 -9.96
CA GLU A 301 6.53 -2.38 -11.22
C GLU A 301 5.03 -2.07 -11.02
N GLU A 302 4.29 -2.95 -10.36
CA GLU A 302 2.88 -2.75 -10.01
C GLU A 302 2.69 -1.50 -9.14
N PHE A 303 3.50 -1.36 -8.10
CA PHE A 303 3.44 -0.20 -7.20
C PHE A 303 3.81 1.10 -7.93
N ARG A 304 4.77 1.06 -8.85
CA ARG A 304 5.12 2.20 -9.71
C ARG A 304 3.94 2.61 -10.59
N GLN A 305 3.24 1.65 -11.20
CA GLN A 305 2.02 1.91 -11.97
C GLN A 305 0.94 2.55 -11.08
N GLN A 306 0.67 1.99 -9.90
CA GLN A 306 -0.31 2.54 -8.94
C GLN A 306 0.02 3.99 -8.55
N LEU A 307 1.29 4.31 -8.28
CA LEU A 307 1.72 5.69 -7.97
C LEU A 307 1.60 6.62 -9.18
N GLY A 308 1.86 6.13 -10.39
CA GLY A 308 1.69 6.87 -11.64
C GLY A 308 0.24 7.25 -11.89
N GLU A 309 -0.67 6.28 -11.85
CA GLU A 309 -2.12 6.51 -12.00
C GLU A 309 -2.65 7.48 -10.94
N ARG A 310 -2.14 7.38 -9.71
CA ARG A 310 -2.51 8.28 -8.63
C ARG A 310 -2.01 9.71 -8.84
N LEU A 311 -0.80 9.86 -9.38
CA LEU A 311 -0.26 11.17 -9.75
C LEU A 311 -1.11 11.84 -10.82
N ASP A 312 -1.54 11.09 -11.84
CA ASP A 312 -2.42 11.59 -12.91
C ASP A 312 -3.78 12.04 -12.34
N ARG A 313 -4.37 11.22 -11.45
CA ARG A 313 -5.62 11.57 -10.76
C ARG A 313 -5.49 12.82 -9.90
N LEU A 314 -4.39 12.99 -9.17
CA LEU A 314 -4.15 14.23 -8.41
C LEU A 314 -4.08 15.44 -9.35
N GLY A 315 -3.51 15.30 -10.54
CA GLY A 315 -3.51 16.34 -11.57
C GLY A 315 -4.93 16.77 -11.96
N VAL A 316 -5.83 15.81 -12.19
CA VAL A 316 -7.25 16.07 -12.49
C VAL A 316 -7.94 16.74 -11.29
N LEU A 317 -7.77 16.21 -10.08
CA LEU A 317 -8.37 16.77 -8.86
C LEU A 317 -7.91 18.21 -8.58
N ILE A 318 -6.62 18.51 -8.78
CA ILE A 318 -6.09 19.87 -8.66
C ILE A 318 -6.76 20.80 -9.67
N GLY A 319 -6.93 20.36 -10.92
CA GLY A 319 -7.65 21.11 -11.96
C GLY A 319 -9.10 21.41 -11.57
N ASP A 320 -9.81 20.37 -11.11
CA ASP A 320 -11.19 20.46 -10.61
C ASP A 320 -11.32 21.47 -9.47
N TYR A 321 -10.46 21.40 -8.45
CA TYR A 321 -10.52 22.29 -7.31
C TYR A 321 -10.09 23.72 -7.64
N ARG A 322 -9.19 23.93 -8.61
CA ARG A 322 -8.87 25.27 -9.14
C ARG A 322 -10.06 25.87 -9.87
N PHE A 323 -10.82 25.07 -10.61
CA PHE A 323 -12.07 25.51 -11.23
C PHE A 323 -13.13 25.86 -10.17
N GLU A 324 -13.30 25.03 -9.14
CA GLU A 324 -14.21 25.35 -8.03
C GLU A 324 -13.82 26.66 -7.33
N LEU A 325 -12.51 26.87 -7.09
CA LEU A 325 -11.99 28.12 -6.54
C LEU A 325 -12.32 29.33 -7.43
N SER A 326 -12.12 29.25 -8.75
CA SER A 326 -12.40 30.37 -9.66
C SER A 326 -13.89 30.72 -9.73
N THR A 327 -14.76 29.70 -9.63
CA THR A 327 -16.21 29.90 -9.56
C THR A 327 -16.70 30.44 -8.21
N ALA A 328 -15.95 30.20 -7.12
CA ALA A 328 -16.23 30.72 -5.78
C ALA A 328 -15.80 32.19 -5.63
N THR A 329 -14.86 32.69 -6.44
CA THR A 329 -14.41 34.09 -6.45
C THR A 329 -14.56 34.76 -7.83
N PRO A 330 -15.79 34.90 -8.37
CA PRO A 330 -15.98 35.56 -9.65
C PRO A 330 -15.69 37.07 -9.51
N GLY A 331 -14.53 37.54 -10.00
CA GLY A 331 -14.21 38.97 -10.09
C GLY A 331 -12.89 39.46 -9.46
N ARG A 332 -11.95 38.58 -9.06
CA ARG A 332 -10.57 38.97 -8.67
C ARG A 332 -9.53 38.74 -9.78
N HIS A 333 -9.93 38.93 -11.05
CA HIS A 333 -8.98 39.09 -12.15
C HIS A 333 -8.97 40.56 -12.55
N ASP A 334 -8.08 41.31 -11.90
CA ASP A 334 -7.40 42.49 -12.45
C ASP A 334 -5.90 42.31 -12.21
#